data_AF-A0A7C3NP99-F1
#
_entry.id   AF-A0A7C3NP99-F1
#
_cell.length_a   1.000
_cell.length_b   1.000
_cell.length_c   1.000
_cell.angle_alpha   90.00
_cell.angle_beta   90.00
_cell.angle_gamma   90.00
#
_symmetry.space_group_name_H-M   'P 1'
#
loop_
_entity.id
_entity.type
_entity.pdbx_description
1 polymer ?
#
loop_
_entity_poly.entity_id
_entity_poly.type
_entity_poly.pdbx_seq_one_letter_code
_entity_poly.pdbx_strand_id
1 'polypeptide(L)'
;MVLRYASALLTLAGTLALVLGLLFWFDVARNWLSMHMLLGFLAVGALWVIAVGQLFTSMGSWTIAISALAVGALTAVFGLYQSSFLTGAAHWVVQFVHLLLGLLTIGLGHMGAARARRGTTR
;
A
#
# COMPACT_ATOMS: atom_id res chain seq x y z
N MET A 1 10.34 -10.92 -14.09
CA MET A 1 8.89 -11.15 -14.23
C MET A 1 8.11 -10.91 -12.94
N VAL A 2 8.57 -11.43 -11.79
CA VAL A 2 7.93 -11.25 -10.47
C VAL A 2 7.53 -9.81 -10.15
N LEU A 3 8.44 -8.84 -10.33
CA LEU A 3 8.16 -7.42 -10.06
C LEU A 3 7.04 -6.82 -10.95
N ARG A 4 6.80 -7.37 -12.13
CA ARG A 4 5.67 -6.94 -13.00
C ARG A 4 4.35 -7.40 -12.41
N TYR A 5 4.27 -8.67 -12.01
CA TYR A 5 3.06 -9.22 -11.38
C TYR A 5 2.78 -8.56 -10.03
N ALA A 6 3.82 -8.35 -9.21
CA ALA A 6 3.69 -7.61 -7.95
C ALA A 6 3.18 -6.18 -8.18
N SER A 7 3.71 -5.47 -9.19
CA SER A 7 3.22 -4.12 -9.54
C SER A 7 1.77 -4.12 -10.03
N ALA A 8 1.35 -5.13 -10.81
CA ALA A 8 -0.02 -5.25 -11.29
C ALA A 8 -0.99 -5.55 -10.13
N LEU A 9 -0.62 -6.50 -9.26
CA LEU A 9 -1.38 -6.85 -8.06
C LEU A 9 -1.51 -5.64 -7.12
N LEU A 10 -0.42 -4.94 -6.84
CA LEU A 10 -0.42 -3.71 -6.04
C LEU A 10 -1.39 -2.67 -6.61
N THR A 11 -1.36 -2.46 -7.93
CA THR A 11 -2.21 -1.47 -8.58
C THR A 11 -3.67 -1.84 -8.43
N LEU A 12 -4.03 -3.07 -8.79
CA LEU A 12 -5.42 -3.53 -8.70
C LEU A 12 -5.91 -3.53 -7.25
N ALA A 13 -5.17 -4.17 -6.34
CA ALA A 13 -5.56 -4.29 -4.95
C ALA A 13 -5.59 -2.92 -4.25
N GLY A 14 -4.55 -2.10 -4.45
CA GLY A 14 -4.44 -0.77 -3.84
C GLY A 14 -5.52 0.18 -4.34
N THR A 15 -5.81 0.21 -5.64
CA THR A 15 -6.88 1.08 -6.19
C THR A 15 -8.25 0.64 -5.70
N LEU A 16 -8.56 -0.66 -5.68
CA LEU A 16 -9.83 -1.15 -5.15
C LEU A 16 -9.95 -0.90 -3.64
N ALA A 17 -8.87 -1.08 -2.87
CA ALA A 17 -8.85 -0.75 -1.45
C ALA A 17 -9.11 0.75 -1.21
N LEU A 18 -8.50 1.63 -2.02
CA LEU A 18 -8.69 3.08 -1.93
C LEU A 18 -10.15 3.47 -2.22
N VAL A 19 -10.76 2.88 -3.25
CA VAL A 19 -12.18 3.08 -3.56
C VAL A 19 -13.06 2.66 -2.38
N LEU A 20 -12.86 1.45 -1.83
CA LEU A 20 -13.61 0.99 -0.65
C LEU A 20 -13.39 1.89 0.56
N GLY A 21 -12.15 2.34 0.81
CA GLY A 21 -11.84 3.25 1.91
C GLY A 21 -12.56 4.59 1.80
N LEU A 22 -12.67 5.15 0.61
CA LEU A 22 -13.47 6.35 0.35
C LEU A 22 -14.97 6.10 0.55
N LEU A 23 -15.49 4.96 0.10
CA LEU A 23 -16.89 4.59 0.36
C LEU A 23 -17.18 4.50 1.86
N PHE A 24 -16.27 3.90 2.65
CA PHE A 24 -16.43 3.80 4.10
C PHE A 24 -16.37 5.17 4.79
N TRP A 25 -15.56 6.09 4.26
CA TRP A 25 -15.51 7.48 4.74
C TRP A 25 -16.89 8.14 4.68
N PHE A 26 -17.64 7.90 3.60
CA PHE A 26 -18.99 8.42 3.42
C PHE A 26 -20.10 7.54 4.03
N ASP A 27 -19.73 6.59 4.90
CA ASP A 27 -20.69 5.67 5.55
C ASP A 27 -21.41 4.74 4.54
N VAL A 28 -20.76 4.39 3.44
CA VAL A 28 -21.30 3.51 2.39
C VAL A 28 -20.55 2.17 2.39
N ALA A 29 -21.26 1.09 2.06
CA ALA A 29 -20.68 -0.24 1.83
C ALA A 29 -19.89 -0.86 3.01
N ARG A 30 -20.18 -0.49 4.27
CA ARG A 30 -19.47 -1.03 5.46
C ARG A 30 -19.42 -2.56 5.54
N ASN A 31 -20.38 -3.26 4.94
CA ASN A 31 -20.38 -4.73 4.86
C ASN A 31 -19.22 -5.32 4.04
N TRP A 32 -18.49 -4.50 3.27
CA TRP A 32 -17.32 -4.89 2.49
C TRP A 32 -16.00 -4.70 3.24
N LEU A 33 -16.02 -4.44 4.55
CA LEU A 33 -14.82 -4.22 5.36
C LEU A 33 -13.80 -5.37 5.22
N SER A 34 -14.25 -6.63 5.26
CA SER A 34 -13.36 -7.78 5.09
C SER A 34 -12.66 -7.80 3.73
N MET A 35 -13.34 -7.36 2.67
CA MET A 35 -12.74 -7.24 1.34
C MET A 35 -11.71 -6.12 1.28
N HIS A 36 -11.98 -4.96 1.90
CA HIS A 36 -11.00 -3.87 2.01
C HIS A 36 -9.74 -4.32 2.74
N MET A 37 -9.88 -5.05 3.86
CA MET A 37 -8.76 -5.60 4.61
C MET A 37 -7.92 -6.57 3.76
N LEU A 38 -8.58 -7.51 3.05
CA LEU A 38 -7.89 -8.43 2.14
C LEU A 38 -7.11 -7.67 1.06
N LEU A 39 -7.74 -6.70 0.39
CA LEU A 39 -7.09 -5.89 -0.65
C LEU A 39 -5.92 -5.07 -0.07
N GLY A 40 -6.07 -4.51 1.13
CA GLY A 40 -5.01 -3.82 1.85
C GLY A 40 -3.81 -4.74 2.12
N PHE A 41 -4.05 -5.95 2.62
CA PHE A 41 -2.97 -6.93 2.83
C PHE A 41 -2.29 -7.38 1.54
N LEU A 42 -3.06 -7.59 0.47
CA LEU A 42 -2.50 -7.92 -0.85
C LEU A 42 -1.64 -6.76 -1.38
N ALA A 43 -2.07 -5.52 -1.21
CA ALA A 43 -1.30 -4.33 -1.59
C ALA A 43 0.01 -4.21 -0.77
N VAL A 44 -0.06 -4.34 0.56
CA VAL A 44 1.13 -4.31 1.43
C VAL A 44 2.10 -5.46 1.09
N GLY A 45 1.60 -6.68 0.89
CA GLY A 45 2.41 -7.83 0.51
C GLY A 45 3.09 -7.63 -0.85
N ALA A 46 2.36 -7.10 -1.84
CA ALA A 46 2.92 -6.76 -3.14
C ALA A 46 3.98 -5.66 -3.06
N LEU A 47 3.77 -4.64 -2.23
CA LEU A 47 4.77 -3.59 -1.97
C LEU A 47 6.05 -4.18 -1.36
N TRP A 48 5.94 -5.09 -0.39
CA TRP A 48 7.10 -5.73 0.22
C TRP A 48 7.86 -6.64 -0.75
N VAL A 49 7.16 -7.35 -1.65
CA VAL A 49 7.82 -8.08 -2.75
C VAL A 49 8.62 -7.11 -3.65
N ILE A 50 8.05 -5.94 -3.95
CA ILE A 50 8.76 -4.90 -4.72
C ILE A 50 9.97 -4.35 -3.94
N ALA A 51 9.82 -4.14 -2.64
CA ALA A 51 10.87 -3.66 -1.74
C ALA A 51 12.05 -4.63 -1.68
N VAL A 52 11.79 -5.91 -1.43
CA VAL A 52 12.81 -6.97 -1.42
C VAL A 52 13.46 -7.08 -2.79
N GLY A 53 12.68 -7.00 -3.88
CA GLY A 53 13.23 -7.00 -5.23
C GLY A 53 14.15 -5.83 -5.55
N GLN A 54 14.05 -4.69 -4.84
CA GLN A 54 15.06 -3.63 -4.99
C GLN A 54 16.46 -4.12 -4.58
N LEU A 55 16.58 -5.05 -3.64
CA LEU A 55 17.88 -5.53 -3.14
C LEU A 55 18.62 -6.42 -4.16
N PHE A 56 17.89 -6.99 -5.11
CA PHE A 56 18.40 -7.95 -6.09
C PHE A 56 18.43 -7.42 -7.52
N THR A 57 18.15 -6.13 -7.72
CA THR A 57 18.18 -5.50 -9.04
C THR A 57 19.38 -4.58 -9.17
N SER A 58 20.04 -4.60 -10.32
CA SER A 58 21.24 -3.79 -10.61
C SER A 58 21.03 -2.29 -10.39
N MET A 59 19.81 -1.81 -10.65
CA MET A 59 19.39 -0.43 -10.41
C MET A 59 18.54 -0.26 -9.15
N GLY A 60 18.63 -1.18 -8.20
CA GLY A 60 17.93 -1.11 -6.92
C GLY A 60 18.16 0.19 -6.14
N SER A 61 17.32 0.43 -5.14
CA SER A 61 17.51 1.51 -4.18
C SER A 61 17.19 1.02 -2.77
N TRP A 62 18.19 1.10 -1.89
CA TRP A 62 18.02 0.84 -0.46
C TRP A 62 17.02 1.80 0.19
N THR A 63 17.01 3.06 -0.23
CA THR A 63 16.04 4.05 0.23
C THR A 63 14.61 3.61 -0.10
N ILE A 64 14.34 3.21 -1.34
CA ILE A 64 13.01 2.72 -1.73
C ILE A 64 12.66 1.44 -0.96
N ALA A 65 13.60 0.51 -0.79
CA ALA A 65 13.36 -0.73 -0.08
C ALA A 65 12.94 -0.48 1.38
N ILE A 66 13.72 0.33 2.11
CA ILE A 66 13.46 0.65 3.52
C ILE A 66 12.16 1.44 3.66
N SER A 67 11.95 2.45 2.83
CA SER A 67 10.71 3.24 2.84
C SER A 67 9.48 2.39 2.54
N ALA A 68 9.54 1.48 1.57
CA ALA A 68 8.44 0.59 1.22
C ALA A 68 8.12 -0.42 2.34
N LEU A 69 9.14 -0.96 3.00
CA LEU A 69 8.95 -1.82 4.17
C LEU A 69 8.25 -1.06 5.31
N ALA A 70 8.77 0.11 5.67
CA ALA A 70 8.22 0.95 6.74
C ALA A 70 6.80 1.42 6.44
N VAL A 71 6.53 1.95 5.24
CA VAL A 71 5.19 2.41 4.84
C VAL A 71 4.21 1.24 4.79
N GLY A 72 4.61 0.06 4.29
CA GLY A 72 3.75 -1.12 4.29
C GLY A 72 3.36 -1.54 5.72
N ALA A 73 4.33 -1.55 6.64
CA ALA A 73 4.07 -1.86 8.05
C ALA A 73 3.13 -0.82 8.71
N LEU A 74 3.41 0.47 8.51
CA LEU A 74 2.56 1.54 9.02
C LEU A 74 1.14 1.45 8.46
N THR A 75 0.98 1.18 7.16
CA THR A 75 -0.34 1.01 6.52
C THR A 75 -1.13 -0.13 7.17
N ALA A 76 -0.48 -1.29 7.37
CA ALA A 76 -1.12 -2.44 7.99
C ALA A 76 -1.52 -2.16 9.45
N VAL A 77 -0.64 -1.55 10.25
CA VAL A 77 -0.91 -1.21 11.65
C VAL A 77 -2.04 -0.18 11.76
N PHE A 78 -1.98 0.90 10.99
CA PHE A 78 -3.04 1.92 11.00
C PHE A 78 -4.38 1.35 10.54
N GLY A 79 -4.40 0.48 9.53
CA GLY A 79 -5.63 -0.16 9.06
C GLY A 79 -6.24 -1.11 10.09
N LEU A 80 -5.41 -1.97 10.69
CA LEU A 80 -5.85 -2.96 11.68
C LEU A 80 -6.42 -2.33 12.96
N TYR A 81 -5.79 -1.24 13.41
CA TYR A 81 -6.15 -0.57 14.66
C TYR A 81 -6.91 0.74 14.44
N GLN A 82 -7.37 1.01 13.21
CA GLN A 82 -7.99 2.30 12.85
C GLN A 82 -9.10 2.68 13.82
N SER A 83 -10.04 1.76 14.06
CA SER A 83 -11.22 1.98 14.92
C SER A 83 -10.88 2.27 16.39
N SER A 84 -9.67 1.93 16.82
CA SER A 84 -9.20 2.09 18.19
C SER A 84 -8.39 3.37 18.39
N PHE A 85 -7.97 4.04 17.32
CA PHE A 85 -7.21 5.29 17.39
C PHE A 85 -8.11 6.52 17.35
N LEU A 86 -7.81 7.49 18.23
CA LEU A 86 -8.44 8.82 18.32
C LEU A 86 -9.95 8.78 18.07
N THR A 87 -10.69 8.06 18.90
CA THR A 87 -12.14 7.89 18.74
C THR A 87 -12.90 9.21 18.95
N GLY A 88 -14.15 9.29 18.46
CA GLY A 88 -14.99 10.49 18.55
C GLY A 88 -14.68 11.53 17.47
N ALA A 89 -14.76 12.81 17.81
CA ALA A 89 -14.69 13.92 16.85
C ALA A 89 -13.34 14.03 16.11
N ALA A 90 -12.25 13.50 16.67
CA ALA A 90 -10.92 13.53 16.07
C ALA A 90 -10.63 12.32 15.15
N HIS A 91 -11.56 11.37 15.03
CA HIS A 91 -11.31 10.10 14.35
C HIS A 91 -11.02 10.25 12.84
N TRP A 92 -11.54 11.31 12.22
CA TRP A 92 -11.25 11.64 10.82
C TRP A 92 -9.75 11.83 10.55
N VAL A 93 -8.96 12.25 11.55
CA VAL A 93 -7.50 12.42 11.40
C VAL A 93 -6.83 11.07 11.12
N VAL A 94 -7.26 10.02 11.82
CA VAL A 94 -6.74 8.66 11.62
C VAL A 94 -7.13 8.15 10.24
N GLN A 95 -8.37 8.40 9.81
CA GLN A 95 -8.85 8.05 8.47
C GLN A 95 -8.05 8.76 7.38
N PHE A 96 -7.74 10.05 7.57
CA PHE A 96 -6.91 10.82 6.64
C PHE A 96 -5.47 10.31 6.58
N VAL A 97 -4.85 10.04 7.73
CA VAL A 97 -3.50 9.46 7.80
C VAL A 97 -3.46 8.09 7.12
N HIS A 98 -4.46 7.23 7.35
CA HIS A 98 -4.53 5.94 6.71
C HIS A 98 -4.71 6.05 5.18
N LEU A 99 -5.53 6.99 4.70
CA LEU A 99 -5.67 7.28 3.28
C LEU A 99 -4.34 7.69 2.64
N LEU A 100 -3.57 8.58 3.30
CA LEU A 100 -2.24 8.99 2.84
C LEU A 100 -1.27 7.82 2.81
N LEU A 101 -1.28 6.95 3.82
CA LEU A 101 -0.47 5.73 3.86
C LEU A 101 -0.84 4.77 2.72
N GLY A 102 -2.12 4.65 2.38
CA GLY A 102 -2.60 3.90 1.22
C GLY A 102 -2.06 4.47 -0.11
N LEU A 103 -2.11 5.79 -0.29
CA LEU A 103 -1.53 6.46 -1.46
C LEU A 103 -0.01 6.26 -1.55
N LEU A 104 0.70 6.41 -0.43
CA LEU A 104 2.14 6.15 -0.35
C LEU A 104 2.49 4.70 -0.70
N THR A 105 1.67 3.74 -0.24
CA THR A 105 1.83 2.32 -0.56
C THR A 105 1.81 2.07 -2.07
N ILE A 106 0.84 2.65 -2.78
CA ILE A 106 0.72 2.54 -4.24
C ILE A 106 1.89 3.25 -4.92
N GLY A 107 2.17 4.50 -4.52
CA GLY A 107 3.21 5.34 -5.12
C GLY A 107 4.61 4.74 -5.00
N LEU A 108 4.99 4.26 -3.80
CA LEU A 108 6.30 3.62 -3.57
C LEU A 108 6.47 2.37 -4.42
N GLY A 109 5.43 1.54 -4.54
CA GLY A 109 5.52 0.33 -5.36
C GLY A 109 5.62 0.63 -6.86
N HIS A 110 4.92 1.67 -7.36
CA HIS A 110 5.10 2.13 -8.75
C HIS A 110 6.51 2.66 -8.99
N MET A 111 7.05 3.48 -8.08
CA MET A 111 8.43 3.98 -8.18
C MET A 111 9.46 2.85 -8.17
N GLY A 112 9.34 1.90 -7.23
CA GLY A 112 10.25 0.75 -7.15
C GLY A 112 10.18 -0.14 -8.38
N ALA A 113 8.98 -0.46 -8.86
CA ALA A 113 8.80 -1.28 -10.05
C ALA A 113 9.31 -0.58 -11.32
N ALA A 114 9.10 0.73 -11.45
CA ALA A 114 9.62 1.52 -12.57
C ALA A 114 11.16 1.58 -12.57
N ARG A 115 11.78 1.75 -11.40
CA ARG A 115 13.24 1.77 -11.26
C ARG A 115 13.85 0.42 -11.62
N ALA A 116 13.29 -0.68 -11.13
CA ALA A 116 13.76 -2.03 -11.44
C ALA A 116 13.69 -2.36 -12.95
N ARG A 117 12.68 -1.85 -13.66
CA ARG A 117 12.55 -2.03 -15.12
C ARG A 117 13.68 -1.37 -15.91
N ARG A 118 14.18 -0.22 -15.47
CA ARG A 118 15.29 0.48 -16.17
C ARG A 118 16.60 -0.31 -16.11
N GLY A 119 16.78 -1.12 -15.07
CA GLY A 119 17.98 -1.97 -14.91
C GLY A 119 17.98 -3.24 -15.75
N THR A 120 16.85 -3.60 -16.38
CA THR A 120 16.71 -4.79 -17.23
C THR A 120 16.79 -4.48 -18.73
N THR A 121 16.80 -3.20 -19.11
CA THR A 121 16.89 -2.73 -20.51
C THR A 121 18.30 -2.27 -20.92
N ARG A 122 19.32 -2.62 -20.14
CA ARG A 122 20.74 -2.50 -20.51
C ARG A 122 21.30 -3.90 -20.73
#